data_AF-A0A349ZW60-F1
#
_entry.id   AF-A0A349ZW60-F1
#
_cell.length_a   1.000
_cell.length_b   1.000
_cell.length_c   1.000
_cell.angle_alpha   90.00
_cell.angle_beta   90.00
_cell.angle_gamma   90.00
#
_symmetry.space_group_name_H-M   'P 1'
#
loop_
_entity.id
_entity.type
_entity.pdbx_description
1 polymer ?
#
loop_
_entity_poly.entity_id
_entity_poly.type
_entity_poly.pdbx_seq_one_letter_code
_entity_poly.pdbx_strand_id
1 'polypeptide(L)'
;PFDRSLQAAYPPGSTFKLLTSAAAMQMGVMDENTRFPCGGGFNYRGLRIKGHGGADPLIPALQVSSNCHFSWAFIEIMNKYPGDPTRGVNEWKKIMSSFGLGEFLNNDLAVGSRGRIPSGEFYEKRSGKKDWSSDYTRNGSIFNGMGQGDVLLTPLQMANSVAAIVNRGWFYTPHIVKAIDGKPNPDPRFKVKHKTLVEPRHFEPIIAGMNAVVLHGTARGLKSNDFTMLAKTGTAQVPQGKDNSIFVMAAPAENPRIVVAAVMEHAGFGSTWAGPAAVVVAEKYLTGEIKREHLYKKLVNASFMPEYRRQWVADLKRKGLYKEPSKDSVLLQQLEDQLAANPATEIKKRLQFQKDSILQNMKKVK
;
A
#
# COMPACT_ATOMS: atom_id res chain seq x y z
N PRO A 1 21.06 8.26 4.54
CA PRO A 1 20.05 7.18 4.58
C PRO A 1 18.76 7.61 3.87
N PHE A 2 18.10 6.72 3.13
CA PHE A 2 16.85 7.02 2.41
C PHE A 2 15.64 6.74 3.32
N ASP A 3 14.87 7.79 3.66
CA ASP A 3 13.69 7.66 4.52
C ASP A 3 12.48 7.22 3.70
N ARG A 4 12.14 5.94 3.78
CA ARG A 4 10.99 5.38 3.05
C ARG A 4 9.65 5.93 3.50
N SER A 5 9.53 6.41 4.74
CA SER A 5 8.27 6.93 5.27
C SER A 5 7.90 8.30 4.69
N LEU A 6 8.91 9.08 4.27
CA LEU A 6 8.78 10.45 3.78
C LEU A 6 9.13 10.63 2.31
N GLN A 7 10.10 9.86 1.80
CA GLN A 7 10.69 10.08 0.47
C GLN A 7 10.26 9.04 -0.56
N ALA A 8 10.00 7.80 -0.13
CA ALA A 8 9.56 6.75 -1.04
C ALA A 8 8.09 6.93 -1.37
N ALA A 9 7.80 7.04 -2.67
CA ALA A 9 6.44 7.15 -3.18
C ALA A 9 6.04 5.83 -3.83
N TYR A 10 4.97 5.22 -3.31
CA TYR A 10 4.47 3.92 -3.75
C TYR A 10 3.08 4.08 -4.35
N PRO A 11 2.68 3.25 -5.33
CA PRO A 11 1.27 3.07 -5.60
C PRO A 11 0.57 2.67 -4.30
N PRO A 12 -0.44 3.41 -3.82
CA PRO A 12 -1.14 3.08 -2.57
C PRO A 12 -1.95 1.77 -2.65
N GLY A 13 -2.17 1.27 -3.86
CA GLY A 13 -3.03 0.14 -4.14
C GLY A 13 -4.43 0.35 -3.55
N SER A 14 -5.06 -0.74 -3.12
CA SER A 14 -6.44 -0.71 -2.64
C SER A 14 -6.70 0.13 -1.38
N THR A 15 -5.68 0.68 -0.70
CA THR A 15 -5.90 1.68 0.36
C THR A 15 -6.51 2.96 -0.19
N PHE A 16 -6.20 3.30 -1.45
CA PHE A 16 -6.69 4.49 -2.13
C PHE A 16 -8.19 4.45 -2.44
N LYS A 17 -8.81 3.26 -2.41
CA LYS A 17 -10.25 3.10 -2.64
C LYS A 17 -11.08 3.94 -1.69
N LEU A 18 -10.60 4.17 -0.46
CA LEU A 18 -11.23 5.09 0.49
C LEU A 18 -11.35 6.51 -0.05
N LEU A 19 -10.28 7.00 -0.69
CA LEU A 19 -10.22 8.33 -1.28
C LEU A 19 -11.01 8.40 -2.58
N THR A 20 -10.98 7.35 -3.41
CA THR A 20 -11.85 7.22 -4.58
C THR A 20 -13.32 7.29 -4.16
N SER A 21 -13.71 6.62 -3.08
CA SER A 21 -15.08 6.73 -2.54
C SER A 21 -15.44 8.17 -2.19
N ALA A 22 -14.58 8.82 -1.39
CA ALA A 22 -14.80 10.17 -0.91
C ALA A 22 -14.95 11.16 -2.08
N ALA A 23 -14.08 11.06 -3.10
CA ALA A 23 -14.15 11.92 -4.27
C ALA A 23 -15.38 11.63 -5.14
N ALA A 24 -15.70 10.37 -5.43
CA ALA A 24 -16.85 10.02 -6.26
C ALA A 24 -18.17 10.49 -5.61
N MET A 25 -18.31 10.33 -4.30
CA MET A 25 -19.47 10.82 -3.56
C MET A 25 -19.53 12.35 -3.50
N GLN A 26 -18.40 13.02 -3.21
CA GLN A 26 -18.34 14.49 -3.22
C GLN A 26 -18.63 15.08 -4.60
N MET A 27 -18.23 14.37 -5.66
CA MET A 27 -18.47 14.78 -7.03
C MET A 27 -19.91 14.51 -7.49
N GLY A 28 -20.72 13.80 -6.68
CA GLY A 28 -22.11 13.47 -6.97
C GLY A 28 -22.28 12.39 -8.06
N VAL A 29 -21.22 11.62 -8.34
CA VAL A 29 -21.25 10.58 -9.38
C VAL A 29 -21.53 9.18 -8.83
N MET A 30 -21.52 9.02 -7.51
CA MET A 30 -22.02 7.84 -6.83
C MET A 30 -22.50 8.21 -5.41
N ASP A 31 -23.28 7.34 -4.81
CA ASP A 31 -23.62 7.34 -3.38
C ASP A 31 -23.28 5.99 -2.73
N GLU A 32 -23.64 5.81 -1.46
CA GLU A 32 -23.40 4.56 -0.73
C GLU A 32 -24.18 3.35 -1.25
N ASN A 33 -25.24 3.57 -2.04
CA ASN A 33 -26.15 2.57 -2.59
C ASN A 33 -25.90 2.26 -4.06
N THR A 34 -25.03 3.04 -4.72
CA THR A 34 -24.67 2.87 -6.12
C THR A 34 -24.05 1.49 -6.35
N ARG A 35 -24.50 0.83 -7.41
CA ARG A 35 -24.04 -0.50 -7.80
C ARG A 35 -23.36 -0.42 -9.16
N PHE A 36 -22.20 -1.04 -9.27
CA PHE A 36 -21.47 -1.11 -10.53
C PHE A 36 -21.39 -2.54 -11.06
N PRO A 37 -21.38 -2.76 -12.38
CA PRO A 37 -21.34 -4.10 -12.92
C PRO A 37 -19.98 -4.78 -12.65
N CYS A 38 -20.02 -6.03 -12.18
CA CYS A 38 -18.82 -6.84 -11.95
C CYS A 38 -19.07 -8.30 -12.31
N GLY A 39 -18.83 -8.66 -13.58
CA GLY A 39 -18.93 -10.03 -14.09
C GLY A 39 -17.76 -10.93 -13.69
N GLY A 40 -17.40 -10.96 -12.40
CA GLY A 40 -16.21 -11.67 -11.89
C GLY A 40 -14.87 -10.95 -12.19
N GLY A 41 -14.93 -9.79 -12.83
CA GLY A 41 -13.80 -8.96 -13.20
C GLY A 41 -14.28 -7.66 -13.86
N PHE A 42 -13.38 -6.70 -13.94
CA PHE A 42 -13.65 -5.45 -14.64
C PHE A 42 -13.27 -5.64 -16.11
N ASN A 43 -14.21 -5.39 -17.01
CA ASN A 43 -13.99 -5.42 -18.45
C ASN A 43 -14.52 -4.12 -19.04
N TYR A 44 -13.65 -3.35 -19.69
CA TYR A 44 -14.02 -2.08 -20.30
C TYR A 44 -13.10 -1.79 -21.48
N ARG A 45 -13.65 -1.63 -22.69
CA ARG A 45 -12.88 -1.26 -23.90
C ARG A 45 -11.59 -2.07 -24.09
N GLY A 46 -11.70 -3.40 -24.04
CA GLY A 46 -10.57 -4.33 -24.16
C GLY A 46 -9.66 -4.43 -22.92
N LEU A 47 -9.76 -3.53 -21.95
CA LEU A 47 -9.05 -3.64 -20.67
C LEU A 47 -9.75 -4.65 -19.76
N ARG A 48 -9.00 -5.66 -19.32
CA ARG A 48 -9.43 -6.64 -18.32
C ARG A 48 -8.62 -6.51 -17.04
N ILE A 49 -9.29 -6.22 -15.94
CA ILE A 49 -8.68 -6.23 -14.60
C ILE A 49 -9.31 -7.35 -13.80
N LYS A 50 -8.46 -8.22 -13.23
CA LYS A 50 -8.90 -9.31 -12.36
C LYS A 50 -9.70 -8.75 -11.18
N GLY A 51 -10.92 -9.25 -11.02
CA GLY A 51 -11.79 -8.91 -9.90
C GLY A 51 -11.51 -9.77 -8.68
N HIS A 52 -11.98 -9.29 -7.54
CA HIS A 52 -12.08 -10.06 -6.29
C HIS A 52 -13.54 -10.38 -5.93
N GLY A 53 -14.47 -10.28 -6.91
CA GLY A 53 -15.91 -10.51 -6.74
C GLY A 53 -16.77 -9.25 -6.87
N GLY A 54 -18.03 -9.43 -7.32
CA GLY A 54 -19.05 -8.38 -7.54
C GLY A 54 -19.78 -7.99 -6.27
N ALA A 55 -19.03 -7.44 -5.33
CA ALA A 55 -19.59 -6.89 -4.10
C ALA A 55 -20.02 -5.44 -4.34
N ASP A 56 -21.32 -5.21 -4.22
CA ASP A 56 -21.99 -3.92 -4.31
C ASP A 56 -23.07 -3.85 -3.20
N PRO A 57 -23.38 -2.66 -2.67
CA PRO A 57 -22.87 -1.35 -3.08
C PRO A 57 -21.56 -1.01 -2.34
N LEU A 58 -21.35 0.23 -1.89
CA LEU A 58 -20.05 0.73 -1.44
C LEU A 58 -19.42 -0.08 -0.28
N ILE A 59 -20.19 -0.41 0.76
CA ILE A 59 -19.65 -1.10 1.95
C ILE A 59 -19.13 -2.51 1.60
N PRO A 60 -19.90 -3.40 0.94
CA PRO A 60 -19.39 -4.66 0.43
C PRO A 60 -18.19 -4.50 -0.50
N ALA A 61 -18.19 -3.48 -1.37
CA ALA A 61 -17.08 -3.20 -2.28
C ALA A 61 -15.78 -2.88 -1.54
N LEU A 62 -15.84 -2.08 -0.47
CA LEU A 62 -14.70 -1.80 0.41
C LEU A 62 -14.26 -3.05 1.18
N GLN A 63 -15.22 -3.80 1.74
CA GLN A 63 -15.01 -5.03 2.52
C GLN A 63 -14.16 -6.07 1.78
N VAL A 64 -14.52 -6.37 0.53
CA VAL A 64 -13.78 -7.35 -0.31
C VAL A 64 -12.71 -6.71 -1.18
N SER A 65 -12.58 -5.39 -1.11
CA SER A 65 -11.64 -4.64 -1.95
C SER A 65 -11.89 -4.85 -3.45
N SER A 66 -13.15 -4.72 -3.90
CA SER A 66 -13.57 -4.90 -5.30
C SER A 66 -12.72 -4.02 -6.23
N ASN A 67 -12.21 -4.55 -7.34
CA ASN A 67 -11.56 -3.71 -8.36
C ASN A 67 -12.59 -3.13 -9.34
N CYS A 68 -13.66 -3.89 -9.63
CA CYS A 68 -14.75 -3.47 -10.50
C CYS A 68 -15.37 -2.16 -10.05
N HIS A 69 -15.81 -2.11 -8.79
CA HIS A 69 -16.55 -0.98 -8.23
C HIS A 69 -15.75 0.32 -8.35
N PHE A 70 -14.46 0.29 -8.00
CA PHE A 70 -13.61 1.48 -8.00
C PHE A 70 -13.06 1.86 -9.38
N SER A 71 -12.92 0.90 -10.29
CA SER A 71 -12.67 1.22 -11.71
C SER A 71 -13.86 1.95 -12.33
N TRP A 72 -15.08 1.49 -12.06
CA TRP A 72 -16.30 2.15 -12.55
C TRP A 72 -16.52 3.50 -11.88
N ALA A 73 -16.32 3.62 -10.57
CA ALA A 73 -16.37 4.91 -9.88
C ALA A 73 -15.42 5.93 -10.51
N PHE A 74 -14.22 5.51 -10.93
CA PHE A 74 -13.29 6.39 -11.63
C PHE A 74 -13.73 6.73 -13.07
N ILE A 75 -14.40 5.81 -13.77
CA ILE A 75 -15.05 6.12 -15.05
C ILE A 75 -16.15 7.18 -14.86
N GLU A 76 -16.96 7.07 -13.82
CA GLU A 76 -18.00 8.06 -13.53
C GLU A 76 -17.40 9.43 -13.15
N ILE A 77 -16.30 9.45 -12.39
CA ILE A 77 -15.51 10.68 -12.15
C ILE A 77 -15.07 11.32 -13.46
N MET A 78 -14.54 10.53 -14.41
CA MET A 78 -14.15 11.02 -15.73
C MET A 78 -15.36 11.50 -16.54
N ASN A 79 -16.51 10.84 -16.42
CA ASN A 79 -17.69 11.14 -17.22
C ASN A 79 -18.60 12.23 -16.63
N LYS A 80 -18.33 12.71 -15.40
CA LYS A 80 -19.11 13.77 -14.73
C LYS A 80 -19.43 14.96 -15.63
N TYR A 81 -18.46 15.35 -16.45
CA TYR A 81 -18.60 16.42 -17.43
C TYR A 81 -18.57 15.81 -18.84
N PRO A 82 -19.74 15.57 -19.46
CA PRO A 82 -19.80 14.95 -20.78
C PRO A 82 -18.92 15.69 -21.80
N GLY A 83 -18.05 14.95 -22.48
CA GLY A 83 -17.10 15.50 -23.46
C GLY A 83 -15.82 16.12 -22.88
N ASP A 84 -15.70 16.26 -21.55
CA ASP A 84 -14.50 16.82 -20.91
C ASP A 84 -14.00 15.98 -19.71
N PRO A 85 -13.40 14.80 -19.96
CA PRO A 85 -12.85 13.97 -18.89
C PRO A 85 -11.71 14.63 -18.12
N THR A 86 -10.97 15.54 -18.76
CA THR A 86 -9.90 16.29 -18.10
C THR A 86 -10.42 17.13 -16.96
N ARG A 87 -11.60 17.77 -17.12
CA ARG A 87 -12.24 18.50 -16.03
C ARG A 87 -12.60 17.57 -14.86
N GLY A 88 -13.13 16.38 -15.13
CA GLY A 88 -13.44 15.38 -14.10
C GLY A 88 -12.20 14.93 -13.32
N VAL A 89 -11.12 14.58 -14.03
CA VAL A 89 -9.84 14.18 -13.41
C VAL A 89 -9.19 15.34 -12.64
N ASN A 90 -9.30 16.57 -13.14
CA ASN A 90 -8.75 17.75 -12.45
C ASN A 90 -9.53 18.08 -11.17
N GLU A 91 -10.86 17.93 -11.16
CA GLU A 91 -11.66 18.06 -9.94
C GLU A 91 -11.29 16.98 -8.92
N TRP A 92 -11.18 15.71 -9.36
CA TRP A 92 -10.69 14.62 -8.51
C TRP A 92 -9.31 14.93 -7.93
N LYS A 93 -8.36 15.39 -8.75
CA LYS A 93 -7.02 15.79 -8.28
C LYS A 93 -7.10 16.90 -7.24
N LYS A 94 -7.95 17.91 -7.44
CA LYS A 94 -8.16 19.00 -6.47
C LYS A 94 -8.69 18.47 -5.15
N ILE A 95 -9.63 17.52 -5.18
CA ILE A 95 -10.13 16.83 -3.99
C ILE A 95 -8.98 16.08 -3.31
N MET A 96 -8.18 15.27 -4.02
CA MET A 96 -7.02 14.57 -3.44
C MET A 96 -6.00 15.54 -2.80
N SER A 97 -5.72 16.65 -3.47
CA SER A 97 -4.78 17.66 -2.99
C SER A 97 -5.25 18.31 -1.69
N SER A 98 -6.56 18.41 -1.47
CA SER A 98 -7.12 18.90 -0.20
C SER A 98 -6.87 17.98 1.01
N PHE A 99 -6.49 16.72 0.77
CA PHE A 99 -5.99 15.79 1.81
C PHE A 99 -4.46 15.88 1.99
N GLY A 100 -3.78 16.79 1.30
CA GLY A 100 -2.31 16.92 1.28
C GLY A 100 -1.60 15.92 0.35
N LEU A 101 -2.33 15.31 -0.59
CA LEU A 101 -1.80 14.30 -1.51
C LEU A 101 -1.28 14.94 -2.79
N GLY A 102 -0.15 14.45 -3.31
CA GLY A 102 0.49 15.06 -4.48
C GLY A 102 1.24 16.37 -4.15
N GLU A 103 1.28 16.76 -2.88
CA GLU A 103 1.89 17.97 -2.36
C GLU A 103 2.87 17.65 -1.23
N PHE A 104 3.78 18.59 -0.91
CA PHE A 104 4.54 18.48 0.33
C PHE A 104 3.61 18.76 1.52
N LEU A 105 3.60 17.88 2.51
CA LEU A 105 2.81 18.07 3.73
C LEU A 105 3.34 19.21 4.61
N ASN A 106 4.57 19.69 4.37
CA ASN A 106 5.22 20.76 5.13
C ASN A 106 5.34 20.45 6.63
N ASN A 107 5.69 19.20 6.96
CA ASN A 107 6.02 18.76 8.31
C ASN A 107 7.35 19.38 8.81
N ASP A 108 7.73 19.06 10.04
CA ASP A 108 8.98 19.48 10.69
C ASP A 108 10.16 18.53 10.43
N LEU A 109 10.08 17.69 9.40
CA LEU A 109 11.14 16.76 9.00
C LEU A 109 11.92 17.34 7.82
N ALA A 110 13.24 17.18 7.84
CA ALA A 110 14.13 17.80 6.84
C ALA A 110 13.96 17.25 5.41
N VAL A 111 13.34 16.08 5.27
CA VAL A 111 13.16 15.39 3.98
C VAL A 111 11.68 15.14 3.69
N GLY A 112 11.35 15.00 2.41
CA GLY A 112 10.00 14.66 1.99
C GLY A 112 9.90 14.46 0.48
N SER A 113 8.75 13.95 0.05
CA SER A 113 8.37 13.82 -1.35
C SER A 113 6.92 14.26 -1.52
N ARG A 114 6.61 14.86 -2.68
CA ARG A 114 5.24 15.26 -3.02
C ARG A 114 4.35 14.06 -3.34
N GLY A 115 4.92 12.91 -3.69
CA GLY A 115 4.16 11.85 -4.36
C GLY A 115 3.68 12.32 -5.74
N ARG A 116 2.57 11.76 -6.23
CA ARG A 116 1.96 12.10 -7.51
C ARG A 116 0.47 11.80 -7.51
N ILE A 117 -0.32 12.83 -7.83
CA ILE A 117 -1.71 12.68 -8.27
C ILE A 117 -1.79 13.22 -9.72
N PRO A 118 -2.04 12.36 -10.72
CA PRO A 118 -2.05 12.78 -12.12
C PRO A 118 -3.22 13.74 -12.42
N SER A 119 -2.98 14.74 -13.27
CA SER A 119 -4.04 15.60 -13.82
C SER A 119 -4.60 15.02 -15.12
N GLY A 120 -5.69 15.58 -15.64
CA GLY A 120 -6.14 15.22 -16.99
C GLY A 120 -5.08 15.55 -18.05
N GLU A 121 -4.47 16.73 -17.93
CA GLU A 121 -3.38 17.18 -18.80
C GLU A 121 -2.17 16.23 -18.79
N PHE A 122 -1.88 15.59 -17.66
CA PHE A 122 -0.81 14.59 -17.57
C PHE A 122 -1.04 13.42 -18.53
N TYR A 123 -2.28 12.95 -18.65
CA TYR A 123 -2.65 11.87 -19.56
C TYR A 123 -2.68 12.33 -21.02
N GLU A 124 -3.19 13.53 -21.30
CA GLU A 124 -3.20 14.13 -22.64
C GLU A 124 -1.78 14.36 -23.18
N LYS A 125 -0.86 14.86 -22.33
CA LYS A 125 0.55 15.04 -22.70
C LYS A 125 1.24 13.72 -22.99
N ARG A 126 0.95 12.67 -22.21
CA ARG A 126 1.54 11.35 -22.41
C ARG A 126 1.12 10.73 -23.74
N SER A 127 -0.14 10.90 -24.15
CA SER A 127 -0.63 10.37 -25.42
C SER A 127 -0.32 11.28 -26.62
N GLY A 128 0.20 12.48 -26.39
CA GLY A 128 0.57 13.45 -27.42
C GLY A 128 -0.61 14.20 -28.03
N LYS A 129 -1.84 13.95 -27.56
CA LYS A 129 -3.06 14.60 -28.05
C LYS A 129 -4.13 14.69 -26.96
N LYS A 130 -4.99 15.70 -27.05
CA LYS A 130 -6.18 15.86 -26.21
C LYS A 130 -7.29 14.87 -26.62
N ASP A 131 -7.03 13.58 -26.46
CA ASP A 131 -7.90 12.50 -26.93
C ASP A 131 -8.14 11.43 -25.85
N TRP A 132 -9.28 11.60 -25.16
CA TRP A 132 -9.85 10.63 -24.23
C TRP A 132 -10.73 9.57 -24.91
N SER A 133 -10.94 9.69 -26.23
CA SER A 133 -11.60 8.64 -27.00
C SER A 133 -10.65 7.47 -27.24
N SER A 134 -9.33 7.67 -27.19
CA SER A 134 -8.35 6.58 -27.31
C SER A 134 -8.38 5.63 -26.11
N ASP A 135 -8.29 4.33 -26.39
CA ASP A 135 -8.17 3.30 -25.35
C ASP A 135 -6.92 3.51 -24.48
N TYR A 136 -5.81 4.00 -25.05
CA TYR A 136 -4.57 4.24 -24.31
C TYR A 136 -4.75 5.25 -23.15
N THR A 137 -5.24 6.46 -23.45
CA THR A 137 -5.44 7.51 -22.45
C THR A 137 -6.48 7.07 -21.41
N ARG A 138 -7.60 6.54 -21.90
CA ARG A 138 -8.72 6.18 -21.03
C ARG A 138 -8.39 4.98 -20.16
N ASN A 139 -7.97 3.85 -20.75
CA ASN A 139 -7.63 2.63 -20.00
C ASN A 139 -6.43 2.84 -19.06
N GLY A 140 -5.44 3.64 -19.46
CA GLY A 140 -4.29 3.98 -18.63
C GLY A 140 -4.66 4.72 -17.34
N SER A 141 -5.72 5.54 -17.37
CA SER A 141 -6.18 6.31 -16.20
C SER A 141 -7.08 5.53 -15.24
N ILE A 142 -7.78 4.48 -15.70
CA ILE A 142 -8.74 3.71 -14.88
C ILE A 142 -8.10 3.12 -13.62
N PHE A 143 -6.82 2.76 -13.69
CA PHE A 143 -6.06 2.22 -12.56
C PHE A 143 -5.98 3.18 -11.36
N ASN A 144 -6.15 4.49 -11.58
CA ASN A 144 -6.18 5.49 -10.49
C ASN A 144 -7.31 5.20 -9.50
N GLY A 145 -8.46 4.72 -9.97
CA GLY A 145 -9.60 4.37 -9.11
C GLY A 145 -9.25 3.37 -8.02
N MET A 146 -8.29 2.48 -8.28
CA MET A 146 -7.81 1.46 -7.34
C MET A 146 -6.43 1.75 -6.76
N GLY A 147 -5.91 2.97 -6.90
CA GLY A 147 -4.61 3.38 -6.36
C GLY A 147 -3.41 2.74 -7.06
N GLN A 148 -3.56 2.40 -8.35
CA GLN A 148 -2.50 1.89 -9.21
C GLN A 148 -2.26 2.89 -10.36
N GLY A 149 -1.43 2.51 -11.33
CA GLY A 149 -1.11 3.38 -12.46
C GLY A 149 -0.17 4.50 -12.03
N ASP A 150 -0.64 5.75 -12.07
CA ASP A 150 0.20 6.93 -11.89
C ASP A 150 0.01 7.63 -10.53
N VAL A 151 -0.85 7.09 -9.68
CA VAL A 151 -0.97 7.53 -8.29
C VAL A 151 0.22 7.01 -7.49
N LEU A 152 0.96 7.91 -6.86
CA LEU A 152 2.06 7.58 -5.95
C LEU A 152 1.91 8.38 -4.67
N LEU A 153 1.91 7.72 -3.50
CA LEU A 153 1.83 8.37 -2.19
C LEU A 153 2.99 7.92 -1.31
N THR A 154 3.44 8.82 -0.42
CA THR A 154 4.35 8.43 0.67
C THR A 154 3.55 7.74 1.78
N PRO A 155 4.17 6.86 2.60
CA PRO A 155 3.50 6.31 3.78
C PRO A 155 2.91 7.37 4.70
N LEU A 156 3.60 8.52 4.88
CA LEU A 156 3.05 9.64 5.65
C LEU A 156 1.77 10.24 5.02
N GLN A 157 1.72 10.40 3.70
CA GLN A 157 0.51 10.83 3.00
C GLN A 157 -0.64 9.81 3.14
N MET A 158 -0.33 8.51 3.15
CA MET A 158 -1.33 7.47 3.41
C MET A 158 -1.87 7.54 4.85
N ALA A 159 -1.01 7.80 5.84
CA ALA A 159 -1.46 8.00 7.22
C ALA A 159 -2.29 9.28 7.37
N ASN A 160 -1.86 10.38 6.76
CA ASN A 160 -2.57 11.66 6.83
C ASN A 160 -3.98 11.58 6.22
N SER A 161 -4.13 10.88 5.09
CA SER A 161 -5.44 10.71 4.46
C SER A 161 -6.42 9.93 5.34
N VAL A 162 -5.94 8.90 6.04
CA VAL A 162 -6.75 8.12 6.99
C VAL A 162 -7.10 8.96 8.22
N ALA A 163 -6.17 9.76 8.73
CA ALA A 163 -6.45 10.71 9.81
C ALA A 163 -7.55 11.70 9.40
N ALA A 164 -7.49 12.23 8.18
CA ALA A 164 -8.53 13.11 7.66
C ALA A 164 -9.89 12.40 7.52
N ILE A 165 -9.92 11.14 7.07
CA ILE A 165 -11.14 10.34 6.96
C ILE A 165 -11.80 10.14 8.33
N VAL A 166 -11.06 9.66 9.32
CA VAL A 166 -11.64 9.34 10.63
C VAL A 166 -12.04 10.59 11.43
N ASN A 167 -11.44 11.72 11.09
CA ASN A 167 -11.83 13.04 11.59
C ASN A 167 -13.03 13.66 10.85
N ARG A 168 -13.61 12.97 9.86
CA ARG A 168 -14.67 13.49 8.96
C ARG A 168 -14.25 14.76 8.20
N GLY A 169 -13.10 14.70 7.52
CA GLY A 169 -12.70 15.70 6.53
C GLY A 169 -11.76 16.79 7.05
N TRP A 170 -11.02 16.55 8.13
CA TRP A 170 -10.01 17.51 8.58
C TRP A 170 -8.78 16.87 9.20
N PHE A 171 -7.64 17.56 9.12
CA PHE A 171 -6.38 17.14 9.74
C PHE A 171 -5.55 18.35 10.16
N TYR A 172 -4.55 18.12 11.00
CA TYR A 172 -3.44 19.05 11.25
C TYR A 172 -2.21 18.53 10.52
N THR A 173 -1.33 19.42 10.09
CA THR A 173 -0.04 19.00 9.50
C THR A 173 0.70 18.06 10.46
N PRO A 174 1.05 16.83 10.03
CA PRO A 174 1.81 15.90 10.84
C PRO A 174 3.15 16.49 11.26
N HIS A 175 3.52 16.33 12.53
CA HIS A 175 4.77 16.85 13.08
C HIS A 175 5.24 16.00 14.26
N ILE A 176 6.54 16.04 14.55
CA ILE A 176 7.16 15.27 15.64
C ILE A 176 7.51 16.11 16.86
N VAL A 177 7.80 17.41 16.68
CA VAL A 177 8.18 18.32 17.75
C VAL A 177 6.94 18.74 18.52
N LYS A 178 6.76 18.18 19.72
CA LYS A 178 5.64 18.53 20.60
C LYS A 178 5.90 19.83 21.39
N ALA A 179 7.12 20.02 21.86
CA ALA A 179 7.53 21.15 22.68
C ALA A 179 9.02 21.48 22.49
N ILE A 180 9.39 22.75 22.68
CA ILE A 180 10.76 23.26 22.72
C ILE A 180 10.92 23.99 24.06
N ASP A 181 11.93 23.63 24.85
CA ASP A 181 12.19 24.20 26.18
C ASP A 181 10.96 24.18 27.11
N GLY A 182 10.22 23.07 27.10
CA GLY A 182 9.01 22.87 27.90
C GLY A 182 7.78 23.66 27.41
N LYS A 183 7.91 24.48 26.36
CA LYS A 183 6.80 25.24 25.76
C LYS A 183 6.24 24.51 24.53
N PRO A 184 4.93 24.55 24.28
CA PRO A 184 4.34 23.97 23.08
C PRO A 184 5.03 24.46 21.81
N ASN A 185 5.11 23.61 20.80
CA ASN A 185 5.71 23.96 19.51
C ASN A 185 5.19 25.34 19.04
N PRO A 186 6.08 26.34 18.84
CA PRO A 186 5.68 27.69 18.51
C PRO A 186 5.18 27.82 17.06
N ASP A 187 5.51 26.87 16.19
CA ASP A 187 5.19 26.94 14.76
C ASP A 187 3.65 26.90 14.54
N PRO A 188 3.06 27.96 13.95
CA PRO A 188 1.63 28.02 13.75
C PRO A 188 1.13 26.98 12.75
N ARG A 189 1.96 26.49 11.83
CA ARG A 189 1.59 25.52 10.78
C ARG A 189 0.98 24.24 11.38
N PHE A 190 1.47 23.82 12.54
CA PHE A 190 1.03 22.60 13.22
C PHE A 190 -0.24 22.78 14.06
N LYS A 191 -0.77 24.00 14.14
CA LYS A 191 -2.00 24.36 14.85
C LYS A 191 -3.14 24.75 13.92
N VAL A 192 -2.89 24.79 12.60
CA VAL A 192 -3.92 25.11 11.61
C VAL A 192 -4.71 23.85 11.27
N LYS A 193 -6.03 23.94 11.46
CA LYS A 193 -6.97 22.89 11.07
C LYS A 193 -7.23 22.98 9.56
N HIS A 194 -6.73 22.01 8.81
CA HIS A 194 -6.99 21.88 7.37
C HIS A 194 -8.30 21.13 7.17
N LYS A 195 -9.21 21.69 6.37
CA LYS A 195 -10.45 21.01 5.92
C LYS A 195 -10.26 20.50 4.50
N THR A 196 -10.66 19.27 4.25
CA THR A 196 -10.71 18.71 2.89
C THR A 196 -11.92 19.28 2.15
N LEU A 197 -11.97 19.07 0.84
CA LEU A 197 -13.11 19.46 0.01
C LEU A 197 -14.30 18.49 0.11
N VAL A 198 -14.19 17.42 0.91
CA VAL A 198 -15.22 16.39 1.04
C VAL A 198 -16.10 16.69 2.25
N GLU A 199 -17.40 16.73 2.04
CA GLU A 199 -18.38 16.96 3.10
C GLU A 199 -18.37 15.81 4.13
N PRO A 200 -18.51 16.12 5.44
CA PRO A 200 -18.47 15.12 6.52
C PRO A 200 -19.36 13.90 6.31
N ARG A 201 -20.57 14.08 5.75
CA ARG A 201 -21.54 13.00 5.51
C ARG A 201 -21.01 11.86 4.64
N HIS A 202 -20.06 12.14 3.75
CA HIS A 202 -19.53 11.13 2.83
C HIS A 202 -18.53 10.19 3.52
N PHE A 203 -18.02 10.54 4.71
CA PHE A 203 -17.06 9.69 5.43
C PHE A 203 -17.72 8.57 6.23
N GLU A 204 -18.97 8.72 6.66
CA GLU A 204 -19.67 7.70 7.46
C GLU A 204 -19.78 6.34 6.74
N PRO A 205 -20.25 6.24 5.48
CA PRO A 205 -20.26 4.96 4.77
C PRO A 205 -18.86 4.42 4.46
N ILE A 206 -17.85 5.30 4.33
CA ILE A 206 -16.45 4.89 4.14
C ILE A 206 -15.91 4.25 5.43
N ILE A 207 -16.18 4.87 6.59
CA ILE A 207 -15.82 4.35 7.91
C ILE A 207 -16.52 3.01 8.16
N ALA A 208 -17.80 2.89 7.83
CA ALA A 208 -18.53 1.62 7.90
C ALA A 208 -17.89 0.53 7.02
N GLY A 209 -17.46 0.90 5.81
CA GLY A 209 -16.69 0.01 4.93
C GLY A 209 -15.34 -0.41 5.53
N MET A 210 -14.60 0.51 6.14
CA MET A 210 -13.33 0.21 6.83
C MET A 210 -13.54 -0.73 8.03
N ASN A 211 -14.67 -0.59 8.74
CA ASN A 211 -15.05 -1.51 9.81
C ASN A 211 -15.38 -2.90 9.25
N ALA A 212 -16.16 -2.97 8.16
CA ALA A 212 -16.51 -4.23 7.50
C ALA A 212 -15.28 -5.00 7.00
N VAL A 213 -14.23 -4.31 6.54
CA VAL A 213 -12.93 -4.92 6.18
C VAL A 213 -12.34 -5.73 7.33
N VAL A 214 -12.47 -5.25 8.56
CA VAL A 214 -11.92 -5.89 9.78
C VAL A 214 -12.87 -6.94 10.33
N LEU A 215 -14.18 -6.73 10.26
CA LEU A 215 -15.14 -7.67 10.84
C LEU A 215 -15.38 -8.89 9.94
N HIS A 216 -15.51 -8.66 8.64
CA HIS A 216 -15.98 -9.67 7.68
C HIS A 216 -15.19 -9.71 6.36
N GLY A 217 -14.19 -8.83 6.20
CA GLY A 217 -13.49 -8.62 4.94
C GLY A 217 -12.04 -9.11 4.94
N THR A 218 -11.24 -8.45 4.11
CA THR A 218 -9.84 -8.83 3.81
C THR A 218 -8.90 -8.78 5.02
N ALA A 219 -9.27 -8.09 6.10
CA ALA A 219 -8.50 -7.98 7.33
C ALA A 219 -9.10 -8.77 8.51
N ARG A 220 -10.10 -9.64 8.28
CA ARG A 220 -10.79 -10.38 9.36
C ARG A 220 -9.89 -11.17 10.30
N GLY A 221 -8.81 -11.74 9.76
CA GLY A 221 -7.82 -12.50 10.55
C GLY A 221 -6.95 -11.65 11.48
N LEU A 222 -7.08 -10.32 11.40
CA LEU A 222 -6.34 -9.37 12.24
C LEU A 222 -7.19 -8.76 13.35
N LYS A 223 -8.51 -9.04 13.38
CA LYS A 223 -9.43 -8.54 14.40
C LYS A 223 -8.85 -8.75 15.81
N SER A 224 -8.91 -7.71 16.63
CA SER A 224 -8.49 -7.75 18.03
C SER A 224 -9.70 -7.96 18.93
N ASN A 225 -9.49 -8.63 20.06
CA ASN A 225 -10.48 -8.72 21.14
C ASN A 225 -10.32 -7.57 22.16
N ASP A 226 -9.17 -6.91 22.19
CA ASP A 226 -8.86 -5.85 23.16
C ASP A 226 -9.28 -4.45 22.70
N PHE A 227 -9.40 -4.23 21.38
CA PHE A 227 -9.77 -2.94 20.82
C PHE A 227 -10.44 -3.11 19.44
N THR A 228 -11.32 -2.17 19.11
CA THR A 228 -11.94 -2.05 17.79
C THR A 228 -10.98 -1.34 16.82
N MET A 229 -11.11 -1.57 15.52
CA MET A 229 -10.29 -0.84 14.54
C MET A 229 -10.98 -0.73 13.20
N LEU A 230 -10.60 0.31 12.47
CA LEU A 230 -10.94 0.55 11.08
C LEU A 230 -9.71 0.22 10.23
N ALA A 231 -9.87 -0.48 9.11
CA ALA A 231 -8.73 -0.78 8.26
C ALA A 231 -9.03 -0.83 6.77
N LYS A 232 -7.97 -0.74 5.97
CA LYS A 232 -8.00 -1.09 4.56
C LYS A 232 -6.69 -1.76 4.14
N THR A 233 -6.81 -2.94 3.52
CA THR A 233 -5.68 -3.61 2.87
C THR A 233 -5.36 -2.99 1.52
N GLY A 234 -4.07 -2.96 1.17
CA GLY A 234 -3.54 -2.60 -0.13
C GLY A 234 -2.52 -3.63 -0.62
N THR A 235 -2.49 -3.81 -1.94
CA THR A 235 -1.46 -4.56 -2.64
C THR A 235 -1.07 -3.70 -3.84
N ALA A 236 0.21 -3.35 -3.94
CA ALA A 236 0.74 -2.54 -5.04
C ALA A 236 1.64 -3.39 -5.92
N GLN A 237 1.39 -3.40 -7.23
CA GLN A 237 2.08 -4.31 -8.14
C GLN A 237 3.49 -3.80 -8.38
N VAL A 238 4.47 -4.71 -8.36
CA VAL A 238 5.86 -4.38 -8.68
C VAL A 238 6.31 -5.21 -9.87
N PRO A 239 6.61 -4.63 -11.04
CA PRO A 239 6.90 -5.39 -12.25
C PRO A 239 8.05 -6.41 -12.11
N GLN A 240 9.03 -6.12 -11.25
CA GLN A 240 10.24 -6.93 -11.12
C GLN A 240 10.19 -7.93 -9.95
N GLY A 241 9.13 -7.92 -9.13
CA GLY A 241 9.07 -8.83 -8.00
C GLY A 241 7.71 -8.99 -7.35
N LYS A 242 7.72 -9.49 -6.12
CA LYS A 242 6.49 -9.56 -5.34
C LYS A 242 5.91 -8.16 -5.15
N ASP A 243 4.59 -8.12 -5.09
CA ASP A 243 3.84 -6.92 -4.78
C ASP A 243 4.24 -6.34 -3.41
N ASN A 244 4.06 -5.04 -3.22
CA ASN A 244 4.22 -4.42 -1.91
C ASN A 244 2.97 -4.67 -1.06
N SER A 245 3.21 -5.11 0.18
CA SER A 245 2.17 -5.29 1.20
C SER A 245 1.89 -3.93 1.82
N ILE A 246 0.67 -3.43 1.70
CA ILE A 246 0.26 -2.12 2.23
C ILE A 246 -0.94 -2.30 3.15
N PHE A 247 -0.94 -1.60 4.27
CA PHE A 247 -2.07 -1.59 5.19
C PHE A 247 -2.20 -0.24 5.86
N VAL A 248 -3.43 0.25 5.96
CA VAL A 248 -3.75 1.43 6.76
C VAL A 248 -4.82 1.08 7.80
N MET A 249 -4.70 1.67 8.99
CA MET A 249 -5.67 1.50 10.05
C MET A 249 -5.78 2.70 10.96
N ALA A 250 -6.91 2.77 11.67
CA ALA A 250 -7.15 3.67 12.79
C ALA A 250 -7.78 2.88 13.95
N ALA A 251 -7.40 3.21 15.18
CA ALA A 251 -7.91 2.51 16.37
C ALA A 251 -7.92 3.41 17.62
N PRO A 252 -8.87 3.23 18.56
CA PRO A 252 -10.11 2.46 18.43
C PRO A 252 -11.03 2.96 17.30
N ALA A 253 -12.01 2.18 16.84
CA ALA A 253 -12.85 2.57 15.72
C ALA A 253 -13.77 3.76 16.05
N GLU A 254 -14.31 3.80 17.26
CA GLU A 254 -15.31 4.78 17.70
C GLU A 254 -14.68 6.13 18.05
N ASN A 255 -13.48 6.10 18.64
CA ASN A 255 -12.70 7.27 19.00
C ASN A 255 -11.20 7.05 18.69
N PRO A 256 -10.78 7.20 17.43
CA PRO A 256 -9.42 6.92 17.01
C PRO A 256 -8.36 7.73 17.75
N ARG A 257 -7.39 7.02 18.34
CA ARG A 257 -6.25 7.58 19.08
C ARG A 257 -4.93 7.41 18.35
N ILE A 258 -4.89 6.52 17.36
CA ILE A 258 -3.73 6.25 16.50
C ILE A 258 -4.18 5.94 15.09
N VAL A 259 -3.39 6.39 14.12
CA VAL A 259 -3.43 5.97 12.72
C VAL A 259 -2.08 5.36 12.37
N VAL A 260 -2.09 4.22 11.70
CA VAL A 260 -0.87 3.55 11.24
C VAL A 260 -0.99 3.26 9.75
N ALA A 261 0.03 3.67 8.99
CA ALA A 261 0.24 3.24 7.62
C ALA A 261 1.53 2.40 7.56
N ALA A 262 1.41 1.15 7.11
CA ALA A 262 2.52 0.23 6.95
C ALA A 262 2.69 -0.13 5.48
N VAL A 263 3.93 -0.03 5.00
CA VAL A 263 4.35 -0.48 3.67
C VAL A 263 5.53 -1.43 3.85
N MET A 264 5.39 -2.64 3.33
CA MET A 264 6.46 -3.64 3.29
C MET A 264 6.74 -4.02 1.84
N GLU A 265 7.93 -3.64 1.38
CA GLU A 265 8.39 -3.86 0.01
C GLU A 265 8.50 -5.37 -0.28
N HIS A 266 7.96 -5.79 -1.42
CA HIS A 266 8.02 -7.18 -1.90
C HIS A 266 7.48 -8.25 -0.94
N ALA A 267 6.58 -7.85 -0.04
CA ALA A 267 6.00 -8.75 0.96
C ALA A 267 4.68 -9.40 0.50
N GLY A 268 4.15 -9.07 -0.69
CA GLY A 268 2.91 -9.62 -1.22
C GLY A 268 1.67 -8.93 -0.66
N PHE A 269 0.67 -9.70 -0.21
CA PHE A 269 -0.63 -9.14 0.20
C PHE A 269 -0.57 -8.31 1.48
N GLY A 270 -1.38 -7.23 1.52
CA GLY A 270 -1.44 -6.29 2.65
C GLY A 270 -1.71 -6.93 4.03
N SER A 271 -2.63 -7.89 4.11
CA SER A 271 -2.97 -8.57 5.37
C SER A 271 -1.94 -9.60 5.82
N THR A 272 -0.94 -9.94 4.99
CA THR A 272 0.06 -10.95 5.33
C THR A 272 1.18 -10.40 6.21
N TRP A 273 1.61 -9.15 5.98
CA TRP A 273 2.78 -8.57 6.63
C TRP A 273 2.57 -7.13 7.14
N ALA A 274 2.15 -6.21 6.27
CA ALA A 274 1.89 -4.83 6.66
C ALA A 274 0.75 -4.73 7.69
N GLY A 275 -0.30 -5.54 7.54
CA GLY A 275 -1.41 -5.64 8.49
C GLY A 275 -0.96 -6.05 9.90
N PRO A 276 -0.33 -7.22 10.08
CA PRO A 276 0.25 -7.62 11.37
C PRO A 276 1.16 -6.56 11.99
N ALA A 277 2.03 -5.92 11.19
CA ALA A 277 2.92 -4.88 11.69
C ALA A 277 2.15 -3.67 12.22
N ALA A 278 1.18 -3.15 11.46
CA ALA A 278 0.36 -2.03 11.87
C ALA A 278 -0.43 -2.32 13.14
N VAL A 279 -0.99 -3.53 13.23
CA VAL A 279 -1.81 -3.98 14.36
C VAL A 279 -0.98 -4.15 15.63
N VAL A 280 0.25 -4.68 15.54
CA VAL A 280 1.16 -4.79 16.70
C VAL A 280 1.59 -3.40 17.20
N VAL A 281 1.86 -2.46 16.30
CA VAL A 281 2.17 -1.06 16.67
C VAL A 281 0.97 -0.41 17.38
N ALA A 282 -0.23 -0.55 16.82
CA ALA A 282 -1.45 -0.02 17.41
C ALA A 282 -1.76 -0.66 18.77
N GLU A 283 -1.59 -1.98 18.89
CA GLU A 283 -1.76 -2.69 20.15
C GLU A 283 -0.82 -2.15 21.22
N LYS A 284 0.49 -2.11 20.95
CA LYS A 284 1.48 -1.60 21.90
C LYS A 284 1.18 -0.17 22.34
N TYR A 285 0.72 0.68 21.43
CA TYR A 285 0.35 2.06 21.74
C TYR A 285 -0.90 2.15 22.63
N LEU A 286 -1.93 1.32 22.36
CA LEU A 286 -3.21 1.40 23.06
C LEU A 286 -3.23 0.69 24.40
N THR A 287 -2.57 -0.46 24.51
CA THR A 287 -2.60 -1.30 25.71
C THR A 287 -1.34 -1.17 26.57
N GLY A 288 -0.26 -0.61 26.01
CA GLY A 288 1.05 -0.55 26.66
C GLY A 288 1.87 -1.83 26.53
N GLU A 289 1.34 -2.90 25.94
CA GLU A 289 2.00 -4.21 25.81
C GLU A 289 1.69 -4.89 24.46
N ILE A 290 2.49 -5.90 24.06
CA ILE A 290 2.21 -6.69 22.85
C ILE A 290 1.62 -8.02 23.31
N LYS A 291 0.28 -8.13 23.28
CA LYS A 291 -0.44 -9.35 23.67
C LYS A 291 -0.38 -10.41 22.57
N ARG A 292 -0.39 -10.00 21.30
CA ARG A 292 -0.33 -10.91 20.14
C ARG A 292 1.12 -11.20 19.75
N GLU A 293 1.87 -11.80 20.66
CA GLU A 293 3.30 -12.13 20.47
C GLU A 293 3.57 -12.94 19.20
N HIS A 294 2.64 -13.82 18.79
CA HIS A 294 2.80 -14.62 17.58
C HIS A 294 2.93 -13.75 16.32
N LEU A 295 2.24 -12.60 16.25
CA LEU A 295 2.38 -11.63 15.15
C LEU A 295 3.74 -10.95 15.20
N TYR A 296 4.18 -10.53 16.38
CA TYR A 296 5.50 -9.92 16.57
C TYR A 296 6.63 -10.89 16.22
N LYS A 297 6.61 -12.12 16.75
CA LYS A 297 7.59 -13.18 16.46
C LYS A 297 7.64 -13.50 14.98
N LYS A 298 6.48 -13.56 14.30
CA LYS A 298 6.41 -13.72 12.84
C LYS A 298 7.16 -12.59 12.13
N LEU A 299 7.00 -11.34 12.56
CA LEU A 299 7.63 -10.17 11.92
C LEU A 299 9.15 -10.15 12.11
N VAL A 300 9.64 -10.34 13.35
CA VAL A 300 11.07 -10.24 13.65
C VAL A 300 11.89 -11.42 13.13
N ASN A 301 11.25 -12.58 12.94
CA ASN A 301 11.90 -13.78 12.39
C ASN A 301 11.76 -13.89 10.85
N ALA A 302 11.06 -12.95 10.20
CA ALA A 302 10.90 -12.95 8.75
C ALA A 302 12.12 -12.40 8.04
N SER A 303 12.43 -12.96 6.87
CA SER A 303 13.44 -12.41 5.96
C SER A 303 12.89 -12.33 4.54
N PHE A 304 12.87 -11.11 3.99
CA PHE A 304 12.54 -10.87 2.58
C PHE A 304 13.77 -10.93 1.67
N MET A 305 14.98 -11.15 2.23
CA MET A 305 16.23 -11.24 1.47
C MET A 305 16.23 -12.28 0.34
N PRO A 306 15.53 -13.42 0.43
CA PRO A 306 15.43 -14.34 -0.71
C PRO A 306 14.80 -13.68 -1.95
N GLU A 307 13.78 -12.83 -1.76
CA GLU A 307 13.13 -12.12 -2.86
C GLU A 307 14.02 -11.02 -3.45
N TYR A 308 14.71 -10.26 -2.60
CA TYR A 308 15.71 -9.29 -3.06
C TYR A 308 16.86 -9.97 -3.81
N ARG A 309 17.36 -11.11 -3.32
CA ARG A 309 18.39 -11.90 -4.01
C ARG A 309 17.91 -12.38 -5.38
N ARG A 310 16.68 -12.88 -5.47
CA ARG A 310 16.06 -13.28 -6.74
C ARG A 310 16.04 -12.12 -7.75
N GLN A 311 15.63 -10.93 -7.31
CA GLN A 311 15.60 -9.72 -8.15
C GLN A 311 16.99 -9.29 -8.59
N TRP A 312 17.96 -9.30 -7.68
CA TRP A 312 19.35 -8.98 -7.99
C TRP A 312 19.94 -9.91 -9.05
N VAL A 313 19.73 -11.22 -8.90
CA VAL A 313 20.15 -12.21 -9.90
C VAL A 313 19.47 -11.96 -11.25
N ALA A 314 18.17 -11.66 -11.26
CA ALA A 314 17.46 -11.36 -12.50
C ALA A 314 18.00 -10.10 -13.20
N ASP A 315 18.37 -9.05 -12.45
CA ASP A 315 19.00 -7.84 -12.97
C ASP A 315 20.40 -8.14 -13.54
N LEU A 316 21.23 -8.89 -12.81
CA LEU A 316 22.54 -9.31 -13.29
C LEU A 316 22.45 -10.16 -14.56
N LYS A 317 21.46 -11.06 -14.66
CA LYS A 317 21.21 -11.86 -15.87
C LYS A 317 20.85 -10.95 -17.05
N ARG A 318 19.97 -9.97 -16.84
CA ARG A 318 19.58 -8.98 -17.87
C ARG A 318 20.77 -8.17 -18.38
N LYS A 319 21.72 -7.86 -17.49
CA LYS A 319 22.95 -7.11 -17.81
C LYS A 319 24.08 -7.98 -18.37
N GLY A 320 23.90 -9.31 -18.46
CA GLY A 320 24.97 -10.24 -18.86
C GLY A 320 26.10 -10.37 -17.82
N LEU A 321 25.89 -9.91 -16.59
CA LEU A 321 26.89 -9.89 -15.52
C LEU A 321 26.79 -11.10 -14.59
N TYR A 322 25.70 -11.87 -14.69
CA TYR A 322 25.49 -13.02 -13.82
C TYR A 322 26.24 -14.25 -14.32
N LYS A 323 27.12 -14.79 -13.48
CA LYS A 323 27.76 -16.10 -13.68
C LYS A 323 27.04 -17.13 -12.81
N GLU A 324 26.43 -18.14 -13.43
CA GLU A 324 25.83 -19.25 -12.68
C GLU A 324 26.93 -19.91 -11.81
N PRO A 325 26.69 -20.13 -10.51
CA PRO A 325 27.63 -20.85 -9.67
C PRO A 325 27.78 -22.29 -10.19
N SER A 326 29.00 -22.84 -10.10
CA SER A 326 29.22 -24.25 -10.47
C SER A 326 28.41 -25.17 -9.56
N LYS A 327 27.98 -26.32 -10.08
CA LYS A 327 27.24 -27.34 -9.29
C LYS A 327 27.96 -27.68 -7.99
N ASP A 328 29.28 -27.80 -8.04
CA ASP A 328 30.12 -28.09 -6.88
C ASP A 328 30.12 -26.95 -5.84
N SER A 329 30.13 -25.69 -6.29
CA SER A 329 30.05 -24.52 -5.39
C SER A 329 28.70 -24.45 -4.68
N VAL A 330 27.60 -24.78 -5.38
CA VAL A 330 26.26 -24.83 -4.78
C VAL A 330 26.17 -25.96 -3.75
N LEU A 331 26.69 -27.13 -4.07
CA LEU A 331 26.68 -28.29 -3.18
C LEU A 331 27.53 -28.04 -1.92
N LEU A 332 28.68 -27.36 -2.06
CA LEU A 332 29.52 -26.94 -0.93
C LEU A 332 28.77 -25.99 0.00
N GLN A 333 28.09 -24.98 -0.54
CA GLN A 333 27.29 -24.06 0.27
C GLN A 333 26.18 -24.78 1.04
N GLN A 334 25.48 -25.73 0.40
CA GLN A 334 24.44 -26.54 1.07
C GLN A 334 25.00 -27.36 2.22
N LEU A 335 26.18 -27.97 2.04
CA LEU A 335 26.85 -28.73 3.09
C LEU A 335 27.31 -27.83 4.24
N GLU A 336 27.81 -26.63 3.94
CA GLU A 336 28.18 -25.62 4.94
C GLU A 336 26.97 -25.15 5.76
N ASP A 337 25.86 -24.85 5.11
CA ASP A 337 24.62 -24.44 5.77
C ASP A 337 24.09 -25.56 6.68
N GLN A 338 24.15 -26.82 6.24
CA GLN A 338 23.76 -27.99 7.05
C GLN A 338 24.69 -28.22 8.24
N LEU A 339 26.00 -27.98 8.09
CA LEU A 339 26.97 -28.04 9.18
C LEU A 339 26.77 -26.92 10.20
N ALA A 340 26.43 -25.71 9.73
CA ALA A 340 26.13 -24.55 10.57
C ALA A 340 24.84 -24.70 11.38
N ALA A 341 23.89 -25.53 10.93
CA ALA A 341 22.69 -25.90 11.66
C ALA A 341 22.95 -26.83 12.88
N ASN A 342 24.23 -27.11 13.19
CA ASN A 342 24.70 -27.88 14.33
C ASN A 342 24.05 -29.29 14.46
N PRO A 343 24.19 -30.14 13.42
CA PRO A 343 23.57 -31.47 13.39
C PRO A 343 24.25 -32.44 14.37
N ALA A 344 23.58 -33.56 14.64
CA ALA A 344 24.13 -34.64 15.49
C ALA A 344 25.50 -35.12 14.99
N THR A 345 26.37 -35.56 15.90
CA THR A 345 27.80 -35.85 15.66
C THR A 345 28.06 -36.78 14.46
N GLU A 346 27.22 -37.79 14.28
CA GLU A 346 27.34 -38.76 13.18
C GLU A 346 26.99 -38.15 11.81
N ILE A 347 25.94 -37.34 11.77
CA ILE A 347 25.53 -36.58 10.58
C ILE A 347 26.62 -35.56 10.23
N LYS A 348 27.17 -34.85 11.24
CA LYS A 348 28.25 -33.89 11.07
C LYS A 348 29.48 -34.50 10.40
N LYS A 349 29.92 -35.70 10.82
CA LYS A 349 31.05 -36.41 10.20
C LYS A 349 30.78 -36.75 8.73
N ARG A 350 29.57 -37.23 8.40
CA ARG A 350 29.18 -37.54 7.01
C ARG A 350 29.15 -36.30 6.11
N LEU A 351 28.58 -35.20 6.60
CA LEU A 351 28.52 -33.93 5.87
C LEU A 351 29.92 -33.36 5.62
N GLN A 352 30.81 -33.45 6.62
CA GLN A 352 32.19 -33.01 6.47
C GLN A 352 32.95 -33.84 5.42
N PHE A 353 32.79 -35.18 5.43
CA PHE A 353 33.40 -36.05 4.43
C PHE A 353 32.94 -35.72 3.00
N GLN A 354 31.63 -35.48 2.81
CA GLN A 354 31.09 -35.07 1.51
C GLN A 354 31.67 -33.73 1.04
N LYS A 355 31.80 -32.77 1.97
CA LYS A 355 32.39 -31.45 1.69
C LYS A 355 33.84 -31.58 1.24
N ASP A 356 34.64 -32.33 1.99
CA ASP A 356 36.07 -32.50 1.73
C ASP A 356 36.32 -33.23 0.40
N SER A 357 35.47 -34.20 0.05
CA SER A 357 35.51 -34.91 -1.24
C SER A 357 35.28 -33.97 -2.43
N ILE A 358 34.28 -33.08 -2.33
CA ILE A 358 33.99 -32.09 -3.38
C ILE A 358 35.16 -31.10 -3.53
N LEU A 359 35.71 -30.60 -2.42
CA LEU A 359 36.88 -29.71 -2.46
C LEU A 359 38.10 -30.38 -3.10
N GLN A 360 38.32 -31.68 -2.85
CA GLN A 360 39.39 -32.45 -3.48
C GLN A 360 39.18 -32.58 -4.99
N ASN A 361 37.95 -32.85 -5.45
CA ASN A 361 37.63 -32.97 -6.87
C ASN A 361 37.81 -31.63 -7.59
N MET A 362 37.39 -30.51 -6.98
CA MET A 362 37.59 -29.17 -7.57
C MET A 362 39.08 -28.78 -7.70
N LYS A 363 39.95 -29.27 -6.82
CA LYS A 363 41.42 -29.07 -6.92
C LYS A 363 42.06 -29.87 -8.05
N LYS A 364 41.45 -30.95 -8.51
CA LYS A 364 41.97 -31.79 -9.62
C LYS A 364 41.59 -31.28 -11.01
N VAL A 365 40.60 -30.40 -11.10
CA VAL A 365 40.02 -29.88 -12.36
C VAL A 365 40.53 -28.47 -12.69
N LYS A 366 41.20 -27.81 -11.75
CA LYS A 366 42.00 -26.59 -11.97
C LYS A 366 43.43 -26.98 -12.31
#